data_AF-A0A383EAK3-F1
#
_entry.id   AF-A0A383EAK3-F1
#
_cell.length_a   1.000
_cell.length_b   1.000
_cell.length_c   1.000
_cell.angle_alpha   90.00
_cell.angle_beta   90.00
_cell.angle_gamma   90.00
#
_symmetry.space_group_name_H-M   'P 1'
#
loop_
_entity.id
_entity.type
_entity.pdbx_description
1 polymer ?
#
loop_
_entity_poly.entity_id
_entity_poly.type
_entity_poly.pdbx_seq_one_letter_code
_entity_poly.pdbx_strand_id
1 'polypeptide(L)'
;MQIILLTLFLTTCSFVYAGFDLDIDDDGKTEALTDGLLVIRHMFGFSGDSLTTGAVGSGANRPSAQDIETLLVASTTELDIDGDGSTQALTDGLLIIRELFGFSGDALIAGALSTSSTRQTGSSVVEYLNTIKDSDNDTYVDSIDTFPNDSTEWV
;
A
#
# COMPACT_ATOMS: atom_id res chain seq x y z
N MET A 1 28.37 17.64 48.42
CA MET A 1 28.21 18.13 47.04
C MET A 1 27.58 16.98 46.25
N GLN A 2 26.27 17.04 46.04
CA GLN A 2 25.48 15.97 45.43
C GLN A 2 25.36 16.28 43.94
N ILE A 3 25.99 15.47 43.09
CA ILE A 3 25.92 15.61 41.63
C ILE A 3 24.66 14.87 41.20
N ILE A 4 23.64 15.63 40.80
CA ILE A 4 22.42 15.12 40.18
C ILE A 4 22.80 14.69 38.76
N LEU A 5 22.74 13.38 38.49
CA LEU A 5 22.93 12.82 37.15
C LEU A 5 21.59 12.89 36.41
N LEU A 6 21.46 13.82 35.48
CA LEU A 6 20.32 13.95 34.59
C LEU A 6 20.40 12.82 33.54
N THR A 7 19.58 11.78 33.70
CA THR A 7 19.38 10.76 32.68
C THR A 7 18.59 11.37 31.52
N LEU A 8 19.28 11.64 30.41
CA LEU A 8 18.68 11.95 29.12
C LEU A 8 18.01 10.67 28.60
N PHE A 9 16.68 10.59 28.69
CA PHE A 9 15.90 9.58 27.98
C PHE A 9 15.98 9.93 26.49
N LEU A 10 16.84 9.23 25.74
CA LEU A 10 16.65 9.11 24.30
C LEU A 10 15.53 8.09 24.12
N THR A 11 14.29 8.54 24.04
CA THR A 11 13.22 7.78 23.41
C THR A 11 13.61 7.62 21.95
N THR A 12 14.20 6.48 21.62
CA THR A 12 14.24 6.03 20.23
C THR A 12 12.78 5.82 19.84
N CYS A 13 12.20 6.77 19.11
CA CYS A 13 10.97 6.51 18.39
C CYS A 13 11.30 5.36 17.46
N SER A 14 10.73 4.18 17.71
CA SER A 14 10.85 3.08 16.78
C SER A 14 10.10 3.52 15.53
N PHE A 15 10.82 4.00 14.52
CA PHE A 15 10.28 4.15 13.18
C PHE A 15 9.84 2.76 12.74
N VAL A 16 8.54 2.50 12.80
CA VAL A 16 7.96 1.29 12.21
C VAL A 16 7.92 1.58 10.73
N TYR A 17 9.04 1.33 10.05
CA TYR A 17 9.05 1.29 8.60
C TYR A 17 8.08 0.18 8.18
N ALA A 18 7.00 0.54 7.49
CA ALA A 18 6.17 -0.46 6.83
C ALA A 18 7.09 -1.23 5.88
N GLY A 19 7.19 -2.55 6.01
CA GLY A 19 8.05 -3.36 5.13
C GLY A 19 7.64 -3.24 3.66
N PHE A 20 6.42 -2.74 3.40
CA PHE A 20 5.78 -2.52 2.12
C PHE A 20 4.65 -1.49 2.28
N ASP A 21 4.48 -0.64 1.27
CA ASP A 21 3.31 0.21 1.06
C ASP A 21 2.89 0.16 -0.41
N LEU A 22 1.76 0.79 -0.74
CA LEU A 22 1.21 0.85 -2.08
C LEU A 22 1.82 1.97 -2.96
N ASP A 23 2.88 2.68 -2.54
CA ASP A 23 3.63 3.58 -3.42
C ASP A 23 4.65 2.76 -4.24
N ILE A 24 4.13 2.16 -5.31
CA ILE A 24 4.83 1.16 -6.13
C ILE A 24 5.89 1.81 -7.01
N ASP A 25 5.67 3.04 -7.48
CA ASP A 25 6.68 3.77 -8.24
C ASP A 25 7.55 4.74 -7.40
N ASP A 26 7.32 4.80 -6.09
CA ASP A 26 8.13 5.50 -5.10
C ASP A 26 8.16 7.01 -5.40
N ASP A 27 7.02 7.60 -5.77
CA ASP A 27 6.90 9.04 -6.07
C ASP A 27 6.39 9.88 -4.88
N GLY A 28 6.12 9.20 -3.76
CA GLY A 28 5.62 9.74 -2.52
C GLY A 28 4.11 9.91 -2.49
N LYS A 29 3.38 9.16 -3.32
CA LYS A 29 1.92 9.14 -3.35
C LYS A 29 1.42 7.76 -3.70
N THR A 30 0.25 7.43 -3.17
CA THR A 30 -0.49 6.23 -3.58
C THR A 30 -1.65 6.63 -4.50
N GLU A 31 -1.53 6.45 -5.82
CA GLU A 31 -2.57 6.82 -6.80
C GLU A 31 -3.05 5.64 -7.67
N ALA A 32 -4.31 5.68 -8.11
CA ALA A 32 -4.92 4.56 -8.85
C ALA A 32 -4.27 4.28 -10.22
N LEU A 33 -3.82 5.32 -10.92
CA LEU A 33 -3.31 5.23 -12.29
C LEU A 33 -1.80 5.01 -12.38
N THR A 34 -1.08 5.20 -11.27
CA THR A 34 0.34 4.87 -11.15
C THR A 34 0.46 3.53 -10.45
N ASP A 35 0.06 3.46 -9.18
CA ASP A 35 0.32 2.32 -8.32
C ASP A 35 -0.66 1.18 -8.53
N GLY A 36 -1.95 1.47 -8.41
CA GLY A 36 -3.00 0.47 -8.62
C GLY A 36 -2.92 -0.18 -10.00
N LEU A 37 -2.55 0.61 -11.01
CA LEU A 37 -2.36 0.13 -12.38
C LEU A 37 -1.11 -0.75 -12.52
N LEU A 38 0.01 -0.40 -11.89
CA LEU A 38 1.22 -1.23 -11.88
C LEU A 38 0.95 -2.59 -11.20
N VAL A 39 0.29 -2.59 -10.03
CA VAL A 39 -0.07 -3.82 -9.32
C VAL A 39 -0.94 -4.74 -10.18
N ILE A 40 -2.06 -4.23 -10.71
CA ILE A 40 -3.00 -5.08 -11.45
C ILE A 40 -2.40 -5.58 -12.77
N ARG A 41 -1.56 -4.77 -13.45
CA ARG A 41 -0.81 -5.20 -14.64
C ARG A 41 0.12 -6.36 -14.30
N HIS A 42 0.91 -6.23 -13.24
CA HIS A 42 1.79 -7.30 -12.80
C HIS A 42 1.03 -8.59 -12.48
N MET A 43 -0.10 -8.51 -11.76
CA MET A 43 -0.92 -9.67 -11.44
C MET A 43 -1.56 -10.34 -12.68
N PHE A 44 -1.78 -9.60 -13.77
CA PHE A 44 -2.16 -10.16 -15.07
C PHE A 44 -0.98 -10.74 -15.87
N GLY A 45 0.25 -10.66 -15.34
CA GLY A 45 1.47 -11.19 -15.96
C GLY A 45 2.17 -10.22 -16.92
N PHE A 46 1.85 -8.92 -16.87
CA PHE A 46 2.57 -7.91 -17.65
C PHE A 46 3.94 -7.62 -17.01
N SER A 47 4.95 -7.43 -17.86
CA SER A 47 6.34 -7.16 -17.48
C SER A 47 7.02 -6.20 -18.47
N GLY A 48 8.21 -5.70 -18.13
CA GLY A 48 8.98 -4.79 -18.97
C GLY A 48 8.18 -3.53 -19.35
N ASP A 49 8.29 -3.05 -20.59
CA ASP A 49 7.59 -1.85 -21.06
C ASP A 49 6.07 -1.93 -20.90
N SER A 50 5.50 -3.14 -21.00
CA SER A 50 4.05 -3.34 -20.88
C SER A 50 3.53 -3.17 -19.45
N LEU A 51 4.41 -3.33 -18.46
CA LEU A 51 4.12 -3.02 -17.07
C LEU A 51 4.12 -1.51 -16.84
N THR A 52 5.16 -0.80 -17.28
CA THR A 52 5.43 0.58 -16.85
C THR A 52 4.92 1.68 -17.77
N THR A 53 4.73 1.41 -19.07
CA THR A 53 4.36 2.46 -20.04
C THR A 53 3.05 3.14 -19.64
N GLY A 54 3.13 4.45 -19.36
CA GLY A 54 2.01 5.29 -18.96
C GLY A 54 1.43 4.99 -17.58
N ALA A 55 2.15 4.23 -16.74
CA ALA A 55 1.76 3.89 -15.37
C ALA A 55 2.83 4.27 -14.34
N VAL A 56 3.95 4.86 -14.76
CA VAL A 56 4.96 5.41 -13.85
C VAL A 56 4.79 6.93 -13.81
N GLY A 57 4.65 7.48 -12.61
CA GLY A 57 4.53 8.88 -12.31
C GLY A 57 5.78 9.68 -12.68
N SER A 58 5.61 10.99 -12.90
CA SER A 58 6.73 11.85 -13.29
C SER A 58 7.78 12.06 -12.20
N GLY A 59 7.42 11.78 -10.93
CA GLY A 59 8.29 11.91 -9.76
C GLY A 59 8.91 10.60 -9.28
N ALA A 60 8.61 9.48 -9.95
CA ALA A 60 8.95 8.14 -9.50
C ALA A 60 10.44 7.95 -9.21
N ASN A 61 10.76 7.46 -8.00
CA ASN A 61 12.10 7.01 -7.64
C ASN A 61 12.34 5.53 -8.02
N ARG A 62 11.28 4.80 -8.39
CA ARG A 62 11.32 3.41 -8.86
C ARG A 62 10.70 3.26 -10.26
N PRO A 63 11.25 3.89 -11.32
CA PRO A 63 10.64 3.88 -12.66
C PRO A 63 10.91 2.60 -13.48
N SER A 64 11.82 1.75 -13.02
CA SER A 64 12.28 0.56 -13.73
C SER A 64 11.28 -0.59 -13.57
N ALA A 65 10.87 -1.20 -14.69
CA ALA A 65 10.02 -2.39 -14.67
C ALA A 65 10.64 -3.52 -13.84
N GLN A 66 11.96 -3.70 -13.93
CA GLN A 66 12.67 -4.73 -13.17
C GLN A 66 12.61 -4.51 -11.67
N ASP A 67 12.69 -3.26 -11.21
CA ASP A 67 12.66 -2.94 -9.77
C ASP A 67 11.23 -3.05 -9.23
N ILE A 68 10.25 -2.58 -10.00
CA ILE A 68 8.82 -2.76 -9.69
C ILE A 68 8.46 -4.25 -9.61
N GLU A 69 8.85 -5.06 -10.60
CA GLU A 69 8.60 -6.51 -10.58
C GLU A 69 9.25 -7.17 -9.36
N THR A 70 10.45 -6.73 -8.97
CA THR A 70 11.15 -7.24 -7.79
C THR A 70 10.38 -6.95 -6.51
N LEU A 71 9.86 -5.72 -6.37
CA LEU A 71 8.99 -5.34 -5.25
C LEU A 71 7.72 -6.19 -5.22
N LEU A 72 6.97 -6.23 -6.32
CA LEU A 72 5.66 -6.90 -6.36
C LEU A 72 5.76 -8.42 -6.13
N VAL A 73 6.84 -9.06 -6.59
CA VAL A 73 7.10 -10.48 -6.29
C VAL A 73 7.43 -10.71 -4.81
N ALA A 74 8.09 -9.75 -4.16
CA ALA A 74 8.41 -9.85 -2.73
C ALA A 74 7.17 -9.59 -1.85
N SER A 75 6.20 -8.82 -2.32
CA SER A 75 5.04 -8.34 -1.55
C SER A 75 3.75 -9.13 -1.75
N THR A 76 3.84 -10.38 -2.24
CA THR A 76 2.64 -11.19 -2.52
C THR A 76 1.75 -11.43 -1.30
N THR A 77 2.32 -11.45 -0.09
CA THR A 77 1.54 -11.65 1.14
C THR A 77 0.72 -10.41 1.49
N GLU A 78 1.30 -9.24 1.31
CA GLU A 78 0.67 -7.93 1.52
C GLU A 78 -0.37 -7.62 0.44
N LEU A 79 -0.15 -8.14 -0.77
CA LEU A 79 -1.06 -7.99 -1.91
C LEU A 79 -2.22 -9.01 -1.92
N ASP A 80 -2.35 -9.88 -0.91
CA ASP A 80 -3.54 -10.73 -0.70
C ASP A 80 -4.62 -9.96 0.07
N ILE A 81 -5.36 -9.14 -0.68
CA ILE A 81 -6.34 -8.18 -0.17
C ILE A 81 -7.62 -8.89 0.27
N ASP A 82 -8.09 -9.90 -0.46
CA ASP A 82 -9.30 -10.63 -0.07
C ASP A 82 -9.03 -11.69 1.01
N GLY A 83 -7.75 -12.03 1.23
CA GLY A 83 -7.25 -12.82 2.35
C GLY A 83 -7.46 -14.31 2.18
N ASP A 84 -7.48 -14.79 0.94
CA ASP A 84 -7.70 -16.19 0.61
C ASP A 84 -6.40 -17.00 0.44
N GLY A 85 -5.25 -16.35 0.61
CA GLY A 85 -3.92 -16.92 0.46
C GLY A 85 -3.38 -16.94 -0.98
N SER A 86 -4.08 -16.31 -1.93
CA SER A 86 -3.71 -16.27 -3.35
C SER A 86 -3.81 -14.86 -3.94
N THR A 87 -2.67 -14.27 -4.29
CA THR A 87 -2.60 -12.97 -4.98
C THR A 87 -3.05 -13.09 -6.45
N GLN A 88 -4.20 -12.52 -6.82
CA GLN A 88 -4.72 -12.57 -8.18
C GLN A 88 -5.30 -11.23 -8.65
N ALA A 89 -5.20 -10.95 -9.96
CA ALA A 89 -5.58 -9.65 -10.52
C ALA A 89 -7.07 -9.28 -10.32
N LEU A 90 -7.96 -10.26 -10.42
CA LEU A 90 -9.41 -10.02 -10.36
C LEU A 90 -9.98 -10.01 -8.95
N THR A 91 -9.23 -10.53 -7.97
CA THR A 91 -9.64 -10.54 -6.56
C THR A 91 -8.92 -9.46 -5.78
N ASP A 92 -7.62 -9.31 -5.97
CA ASP A 92 -6.80 -8.42 -5.16
C ASP A 92 -6.50 -7.11 -5.90
N GLY A 93 -5.93 -7.22 -7.10
CA GLY A 93 -5.61 -6.05 -7.91
C GLY A 93 -6.82 -5.19 -8.22
N LEU A 94 -7.99 -5.81 -8.40
CA LEU A 94 -9.26 -5.12 -8.60
C LEU A 94 -9.74 -4.39 -7.33
N LEU A 95 -9.53 -4.95 -6.14
CA LEU A 95 -9.87 -4.26 -4.88
C LEU A 95 -8.95 -3.05 -4.66
N ILE A 96 -7.64 -3.21 -4.90
CA ILE A 96 -6.65 -2.13 -4.78
C ILE A 96 -7.04 -0.96 -5.68
N ILE A 97 -7.17 -1.20 -6.99
CA ILE A 97 -7.42 -0.10 -7.93
C ILE A 97 -8.79 0.56 -7.70
N ARG A 98 -9.80 -0.19 -7.23
CA ARG A 98 -11.11 0.36 -6.86
C ARG A 98 -11.02 1.27 -5.64
N GLU A 99 -10.35 0.83 -4.59
CA GLU A 99 -10.18 1.66 -3.39
C GLU A 99 -9.43 2.96 -3.73
N LEU A 100 -8.36 2.87 -4.53
CA LEU A 100 -7.61 4.05 -4.97
C LEU A 100 -8.42 5.01 -5.87
N PHE A 101 -9.45 4.52 -6.56
CA PHE A 101 -10.45 5.36 -7.24
C PHE A 101 -11.58 5.87 -6.33
N GLY A 102 -11.51 5.59 -5.02
CA GLY A 102 -12.47 6.04 -4.01
C GLY A 102 -13.72 5.16 -3.87
N PHE A 103 -13.70 3.93 -4.39
CA PHE A 103 -14.82 3.00 -4.19
C PHE A 103 -14.78 2.43 -2.77
N SER A 104 -15.97 2.26 -2.17
CA SER A 104 -16.14 1.72 -0.83
C SER A 104 -17.42 0.88 -0.71
N GLY A 105 -17.61 0.21 0.44
CA GLY A 105 -18.79 -0.60 0.72
C GLY A 105 -19.01 -1.71 -0.32
N ASP A 106 -20.25 -1.95 -0.72
CA ASP A 106 -20.59 -3.00 -1.69
C ASP A 106 -19.96 -2.76 -3.07
N ALA A 107 -19.78 -1.49 -3.46
CA ALA A 107 -19.21 -1.14 -4.77
C ALA A 107 -17.73 -1.52 -4.87
N LEU A 108 -16.99 -1.51 -3.76
CA LEU A 108 -15.61 -1.97 -3.68
C LEU A 108 -15.53 -3.48 -3.96
N ILE A 109 -16.36 -4.27 -3.28
CA ILE A 109 -16.24 -5.74 -3.26
C ILE A 109 -17.05 -6.46 -4.35
N ALA A 110 -17.95 -5.76 -5.06
CA ALA A 110 -18.84 -6.37 -6.03
C ALA A 110 -18.08 -7.17 -7.11
N GLY A 111 -18.21 -8.50 -7.05
CA GLY A 111 -17.58 -9.44 -7.98
C GLY A 111 -16.06 -9.55 -7.87
N ALA A 112 -15.45 -9.02 -6.80
CA ALA A 112 -14.01 -9.01 -6.58
C ALA A 112 -13.56 -9.91 -5.40
N LEU A 113 -14.47 -10.60 -4.72
CA LEU A 113 -14.10 -11.54 -3.66
C LEU A 113 -14.08 -12.97 -4.20
N SER A 114 -13.05 -13.72 -3.84
CA SER A 114 -13.02 -15.15 -4.10
C SER A 114 -13.99 -15.91 -3.20
N THR A 115 -14.23 -17.19 -3.51
CA THR A 115 -15.07 -18.06 -2.67
C THR A 115 -14.43 -18.39 -1.32
N SER A 116 -13.11 -18.23 -1.20
CA SER A 116 -12.31 -18.51 0.00
C SER A 116 -11.91 -17.24 0.76
N SER A 117 -12.30 -16.06 0.28
CA SER A 117 -12.02 -14.78 0.91
C SER A 117 -12.40 -14.76 2.40
N THR A 118 -11.47 -14.27 3.21
CA THR A 118 -11.67 -14.06 4.65
C THR A 118 -12.16 -12.64 4.95
N ARG A 119 -11.93 -11.67 4.05
CA ARG A 119 -12.39 -10.27 4.17
C ARG A 119 -13.63 -10.01 3.31
N GLN A 120 -14.80 -10.36 3.86
CA GLN A 120 -16.06 -10.43 3.08
C GLN A 120 -16.87 -9.12 3.00
N THR A 121 -16.38 -8.03 3.57
CA THR A 121 -17.09 -6.74 3.59
C THR A 121 -16.21 -5.62 3.06
N GLY A 122 -16.81 -4.57 2.50
CA GLY A 122 -16.05 -3.38 2.09
C GLY A 122 -15.26 -2.77 3.25
N SER A 123 -15.80 -2.77 4.47
CA SER A 123 -15.08 -2.29 5.66
C SER A 123 -13.84 -3.13 5.95
N SER A 124 -13.96 -4.46 6.00
CA SER A 124 -12.82 -5.35 6.29
C SER A 124 -11.72 -5.26 5.24
N VAL A 125 -12.08 -4.99 3.98
CA VAL A 125 -11.11 -4.78 2.90
C VAL A 125 -10.38 -3.44 3.08
N VAL A 126 -11.11 -2.35 3.33
CA VAL A 126 -10.50 -1.03 3.57
C VAL A 126 -9.63 -1.05 4.82
N GLU A 127 -10.08 -1.68 5.91
CA GLU A 127 -9.27 -1.85 7.13
C GLU A 127 -7.93 -2.53 6.85
N TYR A 128 -7.90 -3.50 5.95
CA TYR A 128 -6.64 -4.14 5.54
C TYR A 128 -5.80 -3.26 4.62
N LEU A 129 -6.41 -2.62 3.62
CA LEU A 129 -5.70 -1.72 2.70
C LEU A 129 -5.02 -0.58 3.46
N ASN A 130 -5.65 -0.04 4.51
CA ASN A 130 -5.06 0.99 5.36
C ASN A 130 -3.81 0.49 6.13
N THR A 131 -3.55 -0.81 6.21
CA THR A 131 -2.31 -1.34 6.81
C THR A 131 -1.11 -1.31 5.86
N ILE A 132 -1.35 -1.08 4.57
CA ILE A 132 -0.35 -1.07 3.49
C ILE A 132 -0.46 0.20 2.62
N LYS A 133 -1.25 1.18 3.04
CA LYS A 133 -1.42 2.46 2.37
C LYS A 133 -0.89 3.54 3.29
N ASP A 134 -0.10 4.44 2.73
CA ASP A 134 0.36 5.68 3.35
C ASP A 134 -0.08 6.80 2.41
N SER A 135 -1.17 7.46 2.80
CA SER A 135 -1.90 8.40 1.94
C SER A 135 -1.22 9.78 1.83
N ASP A 136 -0.38 10.17 2.79
CA ASP A 136 0.34 11.46 2.78
C ASP A 136 1.87 11.33 2.80
N ASN A 137 2.37 10.09 2.80
CA ASN A 137 3.76 9.69 2.69
C ASN A 137 4.63 10.28 3.81
N ASP A 138 4.11 10.25 5.04
CA ASP A 138 4.80 10.69 6.24
C ASP A 138 5.54 9.56 6.99
N THR A 139 5.56 8.35 6.40
CA THR A 139 6.11 7.07 6.91
C THR A 139 5.21 6.27 7.83
N TYR A 140 4.00 6.74 8.12
CA TYR A 140 3.00 6.02 8.89
C TYR A 140 1.86 5.55 7.98
N VAL A 141 1.57 4.24 8.02
CA VAL A 141 0.41 3.71 7.28
C VAL A 141 -0.89 4.20 7.88
N ASP A 142 -1.91 4.38 7.04
CA ASP A 142 -3.24 4.92 7.38
C ASP A 142 -3.92 4.22 8.58
N SER A 143 -3.56 2.96 8.86
CA SER A 143 -4.11 2.19 9.99
C SER A 143 -3.59 2.60 11.37
N ILE A 144 -2.42 3.26 11.42
CA ILE A 144 -1.80 3.75 12.65
C ILE A 144 -1.67 5.27 12.67
N ASP A 145 -1.99 5.93 11.56
CA ASP A 145 -2.06 7.37 11.43
C ASP A 145 -3.43 7.90 11.91
N THR A 146 -3.41 8.92 12.77
CA THR A 146 -4.62 9.53 13.31
C THR A 146 -5.28 10.47 12.31
N PHE A 147 -4.50 11.14 11.48
CA PHE A 147 -4.98 11.95 10.38
C PHE A 147 -4.24 11.56 9.09
N PRO A 148 -4.69 10.47 8.42
CA PRO A 148 -4.07 9.87 7.21
C PRO A 148 -3.93 10.76 5.96
N ASN A 149 -4.14 12.07 6.07
CA ASN A 149 -4.05 12.98 4.93
C ASN A 149 -3.36 14.30 5.33
N ASP A 150 -2.68 14.35 6.48
CA ASP A 150 -1.97 15.52 7.01
C ASP A 150 -0.56 15.17 7.46
N SER A 151 0.37 15.13 6.51
CA SER A 151 1.80 14.82 6.76
C SER A 151 2.54 15.82 7.65
N THR A 152 1.87 16.86 8.14
CA THR A 152 2.48 17.84 9.06
C THR A 152 2.26 17.51 10.53
N GLU A 153 1.53 16.44 10.81
CA GLU A 153 1.29 16.03 12.16
C GLU A 153 2.40 15.18 12.76
N TRP A 154 2.50 15.27 14.08
CA TRP A 154 3.41 14.47 14.86
C TRP A 154 2.59 13.98 16.03
N VAL A 155 2.57 12.65 16.23
CA VAL A 155 1.90 11.99 17.35
C VAL A 155 2.20 12.68 18.69
#